data_AF-A0A1T5AK17-F1
#
_entry.id   AF-A0A1T5AK17-F1
#
_cell.length_a   1.000
_cell.length_b   1.000
_cell.length_c   1.000
_cell.angle_alpha   90.00
_cell.angle_beta   90.00
_cell.angle_gamma   90.00
#
_symmetry.space_group_name_H-M   'P 1'
#
loop_
_entity.id
_entity.type
_entity.pdbx_description
1 polymer ?
#
loop_
_entity_poly.entity_id
_entity_poly.type
_entity_poly.pdbx_seq_one_letter_code
_entity_poly.pdbx_strand_id
1 'polypeptide(L)'
;MDGRKFNGGHSTKGYAGRKPKADEDRIRTLSINSLESIFGSEEKAFEHIATKAKDSFPHLKLLLEYAYGKPKESVELETPIEQPLFTDTPFPLERLSSETLTELISVYKEMGIDSPIK
;
A
#
# COMPACT_ATOMS: atom_id res chain seq x y z
N MET A 1 29.88 -9.83 -10.34
CA MET A 1 28.63 -10.55 -10.06
C MET A 1 27.62 -9.55 -9.52
N ASP A 2 26.48 -9.38 -10.18
CA ASP A 2 25.47 -8.40 -9.77
C ASP A 2 24.71 -8.90 -8.53
N GLY A 3 24.66 -8.08 -7.47
CA GLY A 3 24.16 -8.40 -6.12
C GLY A 3 22.64 -8.53 -6.01
N ARG A 4 21.94 -8.78 -7.13
CA ARG A 4 20.47 -8.84 -7.21
C ARG A 4 19.82 -9.97 -6.40
N LYS A 5 20.60 -10.93 -5.90
CA LYS A 5 20.05 -12.08 -5.16
C LYS A 5 19.41 -11.72 -3.80
N PHE A 6 19.65 -10.51 -3.30
CA PHE A 6 19.14 -10.05 -1.99
C PHE A 6 18.10 -8.93 -2.08
N ASN A 7 17.54 -8.65 -3.27
CA ASN A 7 16.66 -7.50 -3.50
C ASN A 7 15.20 -7.68 -3.01
N GLY A 8 14.90 -8.64 -2.13
CA GLY A 8 13.57 -8.80 -1.49
C GLY A 8 12.39 -9.14 -2.41
N GLY A 9 12.56 -9.06 -3.74
CA GLY A 9 11.52 -9.36 -4.73
C GLY A 9 11.35 -10.86 -5.02
N HIS A 10 12.33 -11.68 -4.64
CA HIS A 10 12.21 -13.12 -4.72
C HIS A 10 11.52 -13.63 -3.46
N SER A 11 10.26 -14.09 -3.54
CA SER A 11 9.63 -14.76 -2.40
C SER A 11 10.45 -15.98 -2.02
N THR A 12 11.06 -15.94 -0.84
CA THR A 12 11.79 -17.06 -0.24
C THR A 12 10.85 -18.24 0.12
N LYS A 13 9.53 -18.02 0.04
CA LYS A 13 8.48 -18.98 0.38
C LYS A 13 7.71 -19.51 -0.85
N GLY A 14 8.10 -19.14 -2.07
CA GLY A 14 7.46 -19.63 -3.31
C GLY A 14 6.09 -19.00 -3.65
N TYR A 15 5.70 -17.94 -2.94
CA TYR A 15 4.41 -17.23 -3.15
C TYR A 15 4.58 -15.83 -3.77
N ALA A 16 5.71 -15.55 -4.44
CA ALA A 16 5.84 -14.31 -5.22
C ALA A 16 5.27 -14.55 -6.61
N GLY A 17 4.26 -13.78 -6.99
CA GLY A 17 3.76 -13.72 -8.35
C GLY A 17 2.23 -13.80 -8.43
N ARG A 18 1.72 -13.48 -9.62
CA ARG A 18 0.32 -13.75 -9.98
C ARG A 18 0.08 -15.26 -9.90
N LYS A 19 -1.09 -15.66 -9.39
CA LYS A 19 -1.50 -17.07 -9.40
C LYS A 19 -1.39 -17.66 -10.81
N PRO A 20 -1.03 -18.95 -10.95
CA PRO A 20 -1.00 -19.59 -12.25
C PRO A 20 -2.35 -19.48 -12.95
N LYS A 21 -2.32 -19.27 -14.27
CA LYS A 21 -3.55 -19.16 -15.08
C LYS A 21 -4.45 -20.40 -14.96
N ALA A 22 -3.84 -21.59 -14.86
CA ALA A 22 -4.55 -22.85 -14.66
C ALA A 22 -5.38 -22.89 -13.37
N ASP A 23 -4.91 -22.27 -12.28
CA ASP A 23 -5.67 -22.20 -11.03
C ASP A 23 -6.87 -21.26 -11.16
N GLU A 24 -6.71 -20.12 -11.82
CA GLU A 24 -7.82 -19.20 -12.13
C GLU A 24 -8.90 -19.91 -12.97
N ASP A 25 -8.48 -20.64 -14.00
CA ASP A 25 -9.40 -21.33 -14.92
C ASP A 25 -10.11 -22.50 -14.22
N ARG A 26 -9.40 -23.26 -13.38
CA ARG A 26 -10.01 -24.32 -12.55
C ARG A 26 -11.11 -23.77 -11.66
N ILE A 27 -10.85 -22.66 -10.96
CA ILE A 27 -11.86 -22.04 -10.07
C ILE A 27 -13.05 -21.55 -10.89
N ARG A 28 -12.80 -20.90 -12.05
CA ARG A 28 -13.86 -20.44 -12.96
C ARG A 28 -14.77 -21.59 -13.40
N THR A 29 -14.19 -22.70 -13.86
CA THR A 29 -14.95 -23.88 -14.29
C THR A 29 -15.78 -24.46 -13.14
N LEU A 30 -15.21 -24.57 -11.93
CA LEU A 30 -15.94 -25.05 -10.77
C LEU A 30 -17.12 -24.13 -10.42
N SER A 31 -16.94 -22.82 -10.52
CA SER A 31 -18.01 -21.84 -10.29
C SER A 31 -19.14 -21.98 -11.32
N ILE A 32 -18.82 -22.00 -12.61
CA ILE A 32 -19.82 -22.15 -13.69
C ILE A 32 -20.60 -23.46 -13.53
N ASN A 33 -19.89 -24.58 -13.32
CA ASN A 33 -20.53 -25.89 -13.13
C ASN A 33 -21.46 -25.91 -11.90
N SER A 34 -21.08 -25.21 -10.82
CA SER A 34 -21.92 -25.09 -9.63
C SER A 34 -23.17 -24.25 -9.89
N LEU A 35 -23.05 -23.18 -10.68
CA LEU A 35 -24.19 -22.36 -11.07
C LEU A 35 -25.16 -23.15 -11.96
N GLU A 36 -24.64 -23.85 -12.97
CA GLU A 36 -25.45 -24.72 -13.83
C GLU A 36 -26.11 -25.85 -13.02
N SER A 37 -25.40 -26.44 -12.06
CA SER A 37 -25.95 -27.52 -11.23
C SER A 37 -27.08 -27.04 -10.30
N ILE A 38 -27.01 -25.82 -9.76
CA ILE A 38 -27.99 -25.32 -8.79
C ILE A 38 -29.15 -24.61 -9.49
N PHE A 39 -28.86 -23.81 -10.52
CA PHE A 39 -29.82 -22.93 -11.18
C PHE A 39 -30.24 -23.41 -12.58
N GLY A 40 -29.56 -24.43 -13.11
CA GLY A 40 -29.81 -25.00 -14.43
C GLY A 40 -29.10 -24.27 -15.57
N SER A 41 -28.82 -22.97 -15.41
CA SER A 41 -28.00 -22.18 -16.33
C SER A 41 -27.46 -20.94 -15.64
N GLU A 42 -26.42 -20.33 -16.23
CA GLU A 42 -25.91 -19.03 -15.76
C GLU A 42 -26.99 -17.94 -15.82
N GLU A 43 -27.78 -17.90 -16.90
CA GLU A 43 -28.88 -16.94 -17.08
C GLU A 43 -29.88 -16.99 -15.91
N LYS A 44 -30.33 -18.20 -15.55
CA LYS A 44 -31.25 -18.40 -14.41
C LYS A 44 -30.62 -18.04 -13.07
N ALA A 45 -29.31 -18.23 -12.93
CA ALA A 45 -28.59 -17.78 -11.73
C ALA A 45 -28.62 -16.25 -11.62
N PHE A 46 -28.42 -15.53 -12.72
CA PHE A 46 -28.53 -14.06 -12.74
C PHE A 46 -29.97 -13.57 -12.53
N GLU A 47 -30.99 -14.24 -13.08
CA GLU A 47 -32.39 -13.95 -12.79
C GLU A 47 -32.72 -14.11 -11.29
N HIS A 48 -32.16 -15.15 -10.66
CA HIS A 48 -32.31 -15.37 -9.22
C HIS A 48 -31.64 -14.27 -8.39
N ILE A 49 -30.44 -13.84 -8.78
CA ILE A 49 -29.75 -12.70 -8.17
C ILE A 49 -30.57 -11.42 -8.33
N ALA A 50 -31.14 -11.17 -9.52
CA ALA A 50 -31.99 -10.02 -9.80
C ALA A 50 -33.29 -10.03 -8.96
N THR A 51 -33.83 -11.22 -8.71
CA THR A 51 -34.98 -11.37 -7.81
C THR A 51 -34.60 -10.98 -6.38
N LYS A 52 -33.48 -11.48 -5.86
CA LYS A 52 -32.96 -11.11 -4.53
C LYS A 52 -32.55 -9.65 -4.41
N ALA A 53 -32.13 -9.02 -5.50
CA ALA A 53 -31.74 -7.62 -5.55
C ALA A 53 -32.87 -6.66 -5.19
N LYS A 54 -34.14 -7.07 -5.34
CA LYS A 54 -35.30 -6.29 -4.90
C LYS A 54 -35.27 -5.96 -3.41
N ASP A 55 -34.79 -6.91 -2.60
CA ASP A 55 -34.77 -6.80 -1.14
C ASP A 55 -33.35 -6.60 -0.58
N SER A 56 -32.32 -6.67 -1.43
CA SER A 56 -30.93 -6.70 -1.00
C SER A 56 -30.04 -5.80 -1.85
N PHE A 57 -29.66 -4.66 -1.28
CA PHE A 57 -28.77 -3.69 -1.90
C PHE A 57 -27.44 -4.28 -2.41
N PRO A 58 -26.75 -5.20 -1.69
CA PRO A 58 -25.53 -5.83 -2.22
C PRO A 58 -25.74 -6.55 -3.55
N HIS A 59 -26.85 -7.27 -3.72
CA HIS A 59 -27.16 -7.98 -4.96
C HIS A 59 -27.50 -6.99 -6.09
N LEU A 60 -28.23 -5.92 -5.78
CA LEU A 60 -28.52 -4.85 -6.73
C LEU A 60 -27.24 -4.14 -7.18
N LYS A 61 -26.39 -3.75 -6.24
CA LYS A 61 -25.10 -3.10 -6.50
C LYS A 61 -24.24 -3.99 -7.40
N LEU A 62 -24.15 -5.29 -7.10
CA LEU A 62 -23.41 -6.24 -7.93
C LEU A 62 -23.88 -6.18 -9.39
N LEU A 63 -25.20 -6.27 -9.64
CA LEU A 63 -25.75 -6.23 -10.99
C LEU A 63 -25.48 -4.90 -11.71
N LEU A 64 -25.64 -3.77 -11.02
CA LEU A 64 -25.38 -2.45 -11.60
C LEU A 64 -23.89 -2.26 -11.96
N GLU A 65 -22.97 -2.74 -11.11
CA GLU A 65 -21.54 -2.68 -11.37
C GLU A 65 -21.14 -3.52 -12.60
N TYR A 66 -21.78 -4.69 -12.81
CA TYR A 66 -21.54 -5.49 -14.01
C TYR A 66 -22.20 -4.89 -15.27
N ALA A 67 -23.38 -4.27 -15.15
CA ALA A 67 -24.11 -3.72 -16.28
C ALA A 67 -23.54 -2.38 -16.77
N TYR A 68 -23.18 -1.49 -15.84
CA TYR A 68 -22.77 -0.11 -16.15
C TYR A 68 -21.32 0.20 -15.76
N GLY A 69 -20.62 -0.74 -15.13
CA GLY A 69 -19.28 -0.55 -14.60
C GLY A 69 -19.26 0.04 -13.20
N LYS A 70 -18.06 0.09 -12.61
CA LYS A 70 -17.83 0.83 -11.36
C LYS A 70 -17.48 2.29 -11.68
N PRO A 71 -17.94 3.25 -10.86
CA PRO A 71 -17.40 4.60 -10.93
C PRO A 71 -15.89 4.58 -10.70
N LYS A 72 -15.17 5.51 -11.32
CA LYS A 72 -13.72 5.63 -11.14
C LYS A 72 -13.43 5.89 -9.65
N GLU A 73 -12.67 5.02 -9.03
CA GLU A 73 -12.20 5.22 -7.66
C GLU A 73 -11.11 6.30 -7.67
N SER A 74 -11.36 7.44 -7.03
CA SER A 74 -10.34 8.44 -6.73
C SER A 74 -9.81 8.16 -5.33
N VAL A 75 -8.53 7.78 -5.24
CA VAL A 75 -7.83 7.75 -3.97
C VAL A 75 -7.20 9.12 -3.76
N GLU A 76 -7.65 9.85 -2.74
CA GLU A 76 -6.93 11.03 -2.28
C GLU A 76 -5.64 10.55 -1.62
N LEU A 77 -4.52 10.72 -2.33
CA LEU A 77 -3.20 10.44 -1.80
C LEU A 77 -2.82 11.61 -0.90
N GLU A 78 -2.99 11.46 0.41
CA GLU A 78 -2.32 12.31 1.38
C GLU A 78 -0.82 12.02 1.27
N THR A 79 -0.10 12.80 0.46
CA THR A 79 1.36 12.79 0.49
C THR A 79 1.78 13.28 1.88
N PRO A 80 2.46 12.47 2.72
CA PRO A 80 2.99 12.98 3.96
C PRO A 80 3.92 14.14 3.58
N ILE A 81 3.66 15.31 4.15
CA ILE A 81 4.54 16.46 4.02
C ILE A 81 5.88 15.97 4.59
N GLU A 82 6.88 15.78 3.73
CA GLU A 82 8.23 15.45 4.19
C GLU A 82 8.62 16.55 5.18
N GLN A 83 8.87 16.17 6.43
CA GLN A 83 9.41 17.11 7.39
C GLN A 83 10.68 17.69 6.77
N PRO A 84 10.84 19.03 6.69
CA PRO A 84 12.07 19.59 6.15
C PRO A 84 13.23 19.05 6.98
N LEU A 85 14.20 18.43 6.30
CA LEU A 85 15.38 17.80 6.93
C LEU A 85 16.18 18.80 7.78
N PHE A 86 16.01 20.09 7.51
CA PHE A 86 16.55 21.21 8.28
C PHE A 86 15.44 22.23 8.52
N THR A 87 15.12 22.47 9.79
CA THR A 87 14.31 23.61 10.22
C THR A 87 15.24 24.75 10.61
N ASP A 88 14.86 26.02 10.38
CA ASP A 88 15.62 27.21 10.82
C ASP A 88 15.71 27.35 12.36
N THR A 89 15.28 26.34 13.10
CA THR A 89 15.43 26.27 14.54
C THR A 89 16.90 26.09 14.89
N PRO A 90 17.48 26.93 15.77
CA PRO A 90 18.86 26.78 16.20
C PRO A 90 19.07 25.41 16.86
N PHE A 91 20.24 24.82 16.62
CA PHE A 91 20.61 23.52 17.21
C PHE A 91 20.54 23.59 18.75
N PRO A 92 19.88 22.64 19.43
CA PRO A 92 19.69 22.70 20.87
C PRO A 92 20.99 22.33 21.62
N LEU A 93 21.92 23.28 21.69
CA LEU A 93 23.22 23.14 22.36
C LEU A 93 23.08 22.71 23.83
N GLU A 94 21.97 23.06 24.47
CA GLU A 94 21.65 22.70 25.86
C GLU A 94 21.51 21.18 26.10
N ARG A 95 21.27 20.38 25.05
CA ARG A 95 21.15 18.91 25.17
C ARG A 95 22.49 18.18 25.10
N LEU A 96 23.58 18.89 24.82
CA LEU A 96 24.91 18.30 24.71
C LEU A 96 25.56 18.11 26.08
N SER A 97 26.46 17.14 26.17
CA SER A 97 27.29 16.95 27.36
C SER A 97 28.34 18.07 27.50
N SER A 98 28.84 18.29 28.72
CA SER A 98 29.90 19.27 28.98
C SER A 98 31.20 18.96 28.21
N GLU A 99 31.52 17.68 28.03
CA GLU A 99 32.68 17.23 27.25
C GLU A 99 32.54 17.67 25.79
N THR A 100 31.40 17.35 25.17
CA THR A 100 31.11 17.71 23.78
C THR A 100 31.04 19.22 23.55
N LEU A 101 30.55 20.00 24.51
CA LEU A 101 30.55 21.47 24.41
C LEU A 101 31.97 22.02 24.42
N THR A 102 32.86 21.44 25.24
CA THR A 102 34.26 21.86 25.33
C THR A 102 35.00 21.56 24.03
N GLU A 103 34.77 20.38 23.44
CA GLU A 103 35.33 20.00 22.13
C GLU A 103 34.85 20.96 21.02
N LEU A 104 33.56 21.29 20.99
CA LEU A 104 33.03 22.25 20.02
C LEU A 104 33.67 23.63 20.16
N ILE A 105 33.83 24.13 21.39
CA ILE A 105 34.51 25.41 21.64
C ILE A 105 35.96 25.38 21.12
N SER A 106 36.69 24.27 21.31
CA SER A 106 38.03 24.15 20.74
C SER A 106 38.03 24.17 19.22
N VAL A 107 37.08 23.51 18.57
CA VAL A 107 36.94 23.50 17.11
C VAL A 107 36.62 24.90 16.57
N TYR A 108 35.72 25.65 17.20
CA TYR A 108 35.45 27.05 16.83
C TYR A 108 36.69 27.93 16.92
N LYS A 109 37.49 27.76 17.99
CA LYS A 109 38.74 28.48 18.20
C LYS A 109 39.79 28.15 17.14
N GLU A 110 39.89 26.89 16.72
CA GLU A 110 40.78 26.46 15.63
C GLU A 110 40.37 27.03 14.27
N MET A 111 39.06 27.16 14.02
CA MET A 111 38.53 27.79 12.81
C MET A 111 38.63 29.32 12.82
N GLY A 112 39.03 29.94 13.94
CA GLY A 112 39.12 31.39 14.10
C GLY A 112 37.76 32.09 14.09
N ILE A 113 36.69 31.38 14.47
CA ILE A 113 35.31 31.89 14.52
C ILE A 113 34.90 32.03 16.00
N ASP A 114 34.16 33.09 16.32
CA ASP A 114 33.60 33.28 17.66
C ASP A 114 32.60 32.17 17.99
N SER A 115 32.83 31.50 19.13
CA SER A 115 31.94 30.44 19.61
C SER A 115 30.57 31.01 20.00
N PRO A 116 29.45 30.45 19.50
CA PRO A 116 28.11 30.81 19.98
C PRO A 116 27.80 30.22 21.37
N ILE A 117 28.68 29.35 21.90
CA ILE A 117 28.59 28.71 23.21
C ILE A 117 29.33 29.60 24.23
N LYS A 118 28.63 30.04 25.28
CA LYS A 118 29.17 30.86 26.40
C LYS A 118 29.76 29.99 27.51
#